data_AF-A0A3C1YY09-F1
#
_entry.id   AF-A0A3C1YY09-F1
#
_cell.length_a   1.000
_cell.length_b   1.000
_cell.length_c   1.000
_cell.angle_alpha   90.00
_cell.angle_beta   90.00
_cell.angle_gamma   90.00
#
_symmetry.space_group_name_H-M   'P 1'
#
loop_
_entity.id
_entity.type
_entity.pdbx_description
1 polymer ?
#
loop_
_entity_poly.entity_id
_entity_poly.type
_entity_poly.pdbx_seq_one_letter_code
_entity_poly.pdbx_strand_id
1 'polypeptide(L)'
;GEEETQRSVVEDFETQDMESAEDPVDQLMTLQNRFWQDWTVKPLRCALLEGTMRERLSGERLDMIWAVASTLMESCRGLGRAEQQEIARWLMRTSTEELRAFLPESELPAELAQPGRMLVVPSVSTKIQKWQLACRLALRRFRVASAGVRILAPSFGVSPDVFRAASA
;
A
#
# COMPACT_ATOMS: atom_id res chain seq x y z
N GLY A 1 46.77 55.20 -17.13
CA GLY A 1 45.72 55.88 -16.35
C GLY A 1 44.44 55.14 -16.67
N GLU A 2 43.77 54.67 -15.62
CA GLU A 2 42.63 53.75 -15.61
C GLU A 2 41.36 54.31 -16.27
N GLU A 3 40.44 53.39 -16.60
CA GLU A 3 38.96 53.40 -16.43
C GLU A 3 38.32 52.46 -17.47
N GLU A 4 37.97 51.24 -17.08
CA GLU A 4 36.59 50.78 -16.77
C GLU A 4 35.60 50.86 -17.93
N THR A 5 35.13 49.71 -18.44
CA THR A 5 33.69 49.41 -18.57
C THR A 5 33.48 47.90 -18.75
N GLN A 6 32.76 47.32 -17.80
CA GLN A 6 32.21 45.96 -17.79
C GLN A 6 31.37 45.65 -19.05
N ARG A 7 31.39 44.40 -19.54
CA ARG A 7 30.14 43.71 -19.92
C ARG A 7 30.31 42.21 -20.12
N SER A 8 29.57 41.50 -19.27
CA SER A 8 28.80 40.30 -19.61
C SER A 8 29.55 38.98 -19.78
N VAL A 9 29.95 38.42 -18.65
CA VAL A 9 29.88 36.97 -18.44
C VAL A 9 28.39 36.62 -18.49
N VAL A 10 27.92 36.09 -19.62
CA VAL A 10 26.63 35.39 -19.64
C VAL A 10 26.96 33.99 -19.16
N GLU A 11 26.72 33.76 -17.87
CA GLU A 11 26.61 32.44 -17.30
C GLU A 11 25.47 31.74 -18.05
N ASP A 12 25.82 30.77 -18.90
CA ASP A 12 24.91 29.72 -19.32
C ASP A 12 24.61 28.89 -18.06
N PHE A 13 23.67 29.39 -17.26
CA PHE A 13 23.08 28.65 -16.17
C PHE A 13 22.21 27.57 -16.83
N GLU A 14 22.82 26.41 -17.06
CA GLU A 14 22.12 25.17 -17.32
C GLU A 14 20.99 25.07 -16.29
N THR A 15 19.76 25.25 -16.74
CA THR A 15 18.57 24.86 -16.00
C THR A 15 18.66 23.35 -15.86
N GLN A 16 19.34 22.92 -14.80
CA GLN A 16 19.23 21.57 -14.26
C GLN A 16 17.74 21.31 -14.13
N ASP A 17 17.24 20.38 -14.93
CA ASP A 17 15.92 19.79 -14.78
C ASP A 17 15.79 19.37 -13.30
N MET A 18 15.13 20.20 -12.51
CA MET A 18 14.57 19.80 -11.24
C MET A 18 13.53 18.74 -11.58
N GLU A 19 13.96 17.48 -11.63
CA GLU A 19 13.11 16.32 -11.49
C GLU A 19 12.17 16.63 -10.33
N SER A 20 10.91 16.95 -10.66
CA SER A 20 9.87 17.21 -9.69
C SER A 20 9.77 15.96 -8.84
N ALA A 21 10.33 15.99 -7.62
CA ALA A 21 10.21 14.90 -6.67
C ALA A 21 8.74 14.46 -6.63
N GLU A 22 8.46 13.24 -7.06
CA GLU A 22 7.08 12.72 -7.10
C GLU A 22 6.47 12.87 -5.71
N ASP A 23 5.24 13.40 -5.63
CA ASP A 23 4.49 13.52 -4.37
C ASP A 23 4.50 12.15 -3.67
N PRO A 24 5.00 12.04 -2.43
CA PRO A 24 5.10 10.74 -1.77
C PRO A 24 3.76 10.06 -1.53
N VAL A 25 2.65 10.81 -1.54
CA VAL A 25 1.29 10.24 -1.58
C VAL A 25 1.02 9.55 -2.92
N ASP A 26 1.45 10.14 -4.05
CA ASP A 26 1.33 9.54 -5.38
C ASP A 26 2.21 8.31 -5.54
N GLN A 27 3.41 8.34 -4.97
CA GLN A 27 4.30 7.16 -4.91
C GLN A 27 3.62 6.01 -4.15
N LEU A 28 3.06 6.28 -2.97
CA LEU A 28 2.34 5.28 -2.18
C LEU A 28 1.09 4.76 -2.91
N MET A 29 0.34 5.63 -3.59
CA MET A 29 -0.79 5.22 -4.42
C MET A 29 -0.36 4.29 -5.56
N THR A 30 0.78 4.58 -6.19
CA THR A 30 1.37 3.75 -7.24
C THR A 30 1.80 2.39 -6.70
N LEU A 31 2.50 2.35 -5.55
CA LEU A 31 2.87 1.12 -4.88
C LEU A 31 1.65 0.29 -4.50
N GLN A 32 0.62 0.90 -3.91
CA GLN A 32 -0.63 0.20 -3.62
C GLN A 32 -1.26 -0.35 -4.90
N ASN A 33 -1.34 0.42 -5.98
CA ASN A 33 -1.89 -0.08 -7.25
C ASN A 33 -1.14 -1.32 -7.74
N ARG A 34 0.20 -1.30 -7.72
CA ARG A 34 1.04 -2.44 -8.09
C ARG A 34 0.79 -3.64 -7.18
N PHE A 35 0.73 -3.42 -5.86
CA PHE A 35 0.46 -4.47 -4.86
C PHE A 35 -0.85 -5.21 -5.10
N TRP A 36 -1.89 -4.50 -5.55
CA TRP A 36 -3.19 -5.10 -5.85
C TRP A 36 -3.23 -5.88 -7.16
N GLN A 37 -2.33 -5.59 -8.10
CA GLN A 37 -2.27 -6.22 -9.42
C GLN A 37 -1.26 -7.38 -9.47
N ASP A 38 -0.24 -7.35 -8.63
CA ASP A 38 0.83 -8.35 -8.62
C ASP A 38 0.35 -9.68 -8.03
N TRP A 39 0.58 -10.77 -8.77
CA TRP A 39 0.19 -12.13 -8.39
C TRP A 39 1.18 -12.79 -7.44
N THR A 40 2.45 -12.38 -7.47
CA THR A 40 3.52 -12.97 -6.63
C THR A 40 3.26 -12.71 -5.14
N VAL A 41 2.64 -11.58 -4.82
CA VAL A 41 2.24 -11.18 -3.47
C VAL A 41 0.75 -11.44 -3.16
N LYS A 42 0.06 -12.23 -4.00
CA LYS A 42 -1.32 -12.64 -3.72
C LYS A 42 -1.47 -13.29 -2.34
N PRO A 43 -0.57 -14.19 -1.88
CA PRO A 43 -0.67 -14.76 -0.54
C PRO A 43 -0.65 -13.70 0.57
N LEU A 44 0.26 -12.73 0.50
CA LEU A 44 0.33 -11.60 1.45
C LEU A 44 -0.98 -10.82 1.44
N ARG A 45 -1.43 -10.39 0.25
CA ARG A 45 -2.67 -9.61 0.06
C ARG A 45 -3.90 -10.34 0.63
N CYS A 46 -4.04 -11.63 0.35
CA CYS A 46 -5.14 -12.43 0.87
C CYS A 46 -5.07 -12.59 2.40
N ALA A 47 -3.88 -12.76 2.97
CA ALA A 47 -3.70 -12.84 4.42
C ALA A 47 -4.02 -11.50 5.11
N LEU A 48 -3.69 -10.37 4.48
CA LEU A 48 -4.09 -9.04 4.97
C LEU A 48 -5.60 -8.85 4.90
N LEU A 49 -6.25 -9.23 3.80
CA LEU A 49 -7.72 -9.21 3.70
C LEU A 49 -8.39 -10.07 4.77
N GLU A 50 -7.84 -11.25 5.03
CA GLU A 50 -8.30 -12.14 6.10
C GLU A 50 -8.19 -11.47 7.47
N GLY A 51 -7.02 -10.93 7.80
CA GLY A 51 -6.75 -10.30 9.09
C GLY A 51 -7.58 -9.04 9.30
N THR A 52 -7.61 -8.13 8.33
CA THR A 52 -8.29 -6.84 8.45
C THR A 52 -9.80 -7.00 8.59
N MET A 53 -10.39 -7.96 7.88
CA MET A 53 -11.82 -8.27 8.01
C MET A 53 -12.15 -8.96 9.34
N ARG A 54 -11.31 -9.90 9.80
CA ARG A 54 -11.53 -10.57 11.09
C ARG A 54 -11.42 -9.62 12.27
N GLU A 55 -10.42 -8.75 12.26
CA GLU A 55 -10.15 -7.78 13.33
C GLU A 55 -10.97 -6.48 13.17
N ARG A 56 -11.72 -6.35 12.07
CA ARG A 56 -12.54 -5.16 11.74
C ARG A 56 -11.72 -3.87 11.77
N LEU A 57 -10.50 -3.93 11.25
CA LEU A 57 -9.62 -2.76 11.18
C LEU A 57 -10.21 -1.69 10.26
N SER A 58 -10.04 -0.43 10.66
CA SER A 58 -10.53 0.73 9.93
C SER A 58 -9.65 1.96 10.15
N GLY A 59 -9.80 2.97 9.30
CA GLY A 59 -9.11 4.25 9.43
C GLY A 59 -7.59 4.13 9.28
N GLU A 60 -6.85 4.98 10.01
CA GLU A 60 -5.39 5.11 9.90
C GLU A 60 -4.67 3.76 10.04
N ARG A 61 -5.09 2.91 10.99
CA ARG A 61 -4.47 1.62 11.23
C ARG A 61 -4.53 0.71 10.01
N LEU A 62 -5.69 0.67 9.36
CA LEU A 62 -5.91 -0.11 8.14
C LEU A 62 -5.01 0.44 7.02
N ASP A 63 -5.06 1.75 6.79
CA ASP A 63 -4.33 2.39 5.71
C ASP A 63 -2.81 2.21 5.86
N MET A 64 -2.29 2.34 7.08
CA MET A 64 -0.88 2.12 7.42
C MET A 64 -0.39 0.70 7.08
N ILE A 65 -1.11 -0.33 7.53
CA ILE A 65 -0.75 -1.73 7.26
C ILE A 65 -0.63 -1.98 5.76
N TRP A 66 -1.61 -1.49 4.99
CA TRP A 66 -1.65 -1.70 3.55
C TRP A 66 -0.61 -0.88 2.80
N ALA A 67 -0.29 0.32 3.27
CA ALA A 67 0.80 1.12 2.72
C ALA A 67 2.14 0.43 2.93
N VAL A 68 2.46 0.02 4.16
CA VAL A 68 3.73 -0.69 4.44
C VAL A 68 3.82 -2.00 3.68
N ALA A 69 2.74 -2.79 3.62
CA ALA A 69 2.71 -4.01 2.80
C ALA A 69 3.03 -3.73 1.32
N SER A 70 2.58 -2.59 0.80
CA SER A 70 2.85 -2.18 -0.59
C SER A 70 4.30 -1.75 -0.78
N THR A 71 4.91 -1.08 0.20
CA THR A 71 6.34 -0.74 0.19
C THR A 71 7.21 -2.00 0.24
N LEU A 72 6.85 -2.98 1.08
CA LEU A 72 7.58 -4.24 1.22
C LEU A 72 7.32 -5.25 0.08
N MET A 73 6.49 -4.90 -0.90
CA MET A 73 6.05 -5.81 -1.96
C MET A 73 7.22 -6.47 -2.70
N GLU A 74 8.23 -5.69 -3.09
CA GLU A 74 9.38 -6.19 -3.86
C GLU A 74 10.17 -7.24 -3.08
N SER A 75 10.41 -6.99 -1.79
CA SER A 75 11.07 -7.94 -0.87
C SER A 75 10.25 -9.23 -0.67
N CYS A 76 8.93 -9.17 -0.86
CA CYS A 76 8.04 -10.32 -0.69
C CYS A 76 7.93 -11.21 -1.94
N ARG A 77 8.35 -10.75 -3.13
CA ARG A 77 8.13 -11.49 -4.39
C ARG A 77 8.82 -12.85 -4.44
N GLY A 78 9.99 -12.97 -3.81
CA GLY A 78 10.76 -14.22 -3.75
C GLY A 78 10.32 -15.18 -2.64
N LEU A 79 9.37 -14.77 -1.80
CA LEU A 79 8.97 -15.53 -0.62
C LEU A 79 7.82 -16.50 -0.93
N GLY A 80 7.86 -17.65 -0.25
CA GLY A 80 6.79 -18.62 -0.29
C GLY A 80 5.51 -18.15 0.43
N ARG A 81 4.47 -18.96 0.31
CA ARG A 81 3.15 -18.66 0.89
C ARG A 81 3.20 -18.52 2.42
N ALA A 82 3.97 -19.37 3.10
CA ALA A 82 4.02 -19.39 4.56
C ALA A 82 4.71 -18.14 5.11
N GLU A 83 5.80 -17.73 4.48
CA GLU A 83 6.59 -16.55 4.80
C GLU A 83 5.77 -15.27 4.57
N GLN A 84 5.08 -15.17 3.43
CA GLN A 84 4.19 -14.04 3.18
C GLN A 84 3.03 -13.95 4.19
N GLN A 85 2.48 -15.09 4.63
CA GLN A 85 1.47 -15.11 5.68
C GLN A 85 2.03 -14.70 7.05
N GLU A 86 3.30 -14.99 7.32
CA GLU A 86 3.99 -14.54 8.52
C GLU A 86 4.21 -13.03 8.51
N ILE A 87 4.60 -12.46 7.38
CA ILE A 87 4.72 -11.01 7.22
C ILE A 87 3.37 -10.33 7.43
N ALA A 88 2.28 -10.85 6.85
CA ALA A 88 0.94 -10.33 7.13
C ALA A 88 0.63 -10.35 8.63
N ARG A 89 0.90 -11.45 9.32
CA ARG A 89 0.67 -11.58 10.76
C ARG A 89 1.51 -10.59 11.57
N TRP A 90 2.76 -10.37 11.17
CA TRP A 90 3.64 -9.38 11.79
C TRP A 90 3.06 -7.97 11.59
N LEU A 91 2.76 -7.57 10.35
CA LEU A 91 2.17 -6.26 10.03
C LEU A 91 0.92 -5.95 10.86
N MET A 92 0.03 -6.94 11.03
CA MET A 92 -1.20 -6.81 11.81
C MET A 92 -0.94 -6.55 13.30
N ARG A 93 0.17 -7.05 13.85
CA ARG A 93 0.53 -6.93 15.28
C ARG A 93 1.44 -5.74 15.59
N THR A 94 2.26 -5.30 14.64
CA THR A 94 3.21 -4.19 14.80
C THR A 94 2.49 -2.87 14.98
N SER A 95 2.91 -2.00 15.91
CA SER A 95 2.22 -0.72 16.16
C SER A 95 2.23 0.21 14.93
N THR A 96 1.30 1.16 14.86
CA THR A 96 1.27 2.15 13.75
C THR A 96 2.56 2.97 13.73
N GLU A 97 3.09 3.31 14.90
CA GLU A 97 4.34 4.06 15.09
C GLU A 97 5.54 3.32 14.49
N GLU A 98 5.69 2.04 14.80
CA GLU A 98 6.78 1.21 14.26
C GLU A 98 6.62 1.02 12.74
N LEU A 99 5.39 0.88 12.24
CA LEU A 99 5.12 0.75 10.81
C LEU A 99 5.50 2.00 10.02
N ARG A 100 5.42 3.20 10.60
CA ARG A 100 5.80 4.45 9.92
C ARG A 100 7.27 4.46 9.48
N ALA A 101 8.15 3.76 10.19
CA ALA A 101 9.57 3.67 9.86
C ALA A 101 9.86 2.91 8.54
N PHE A 102 8.84 2.31 7.93
CA PHE A 102 8.95 1.59 6.66
C PHE A 102 8.38 2.37 5.47
N LEU A 103 7.93 3.62 5.66
CA LEU A 103 7.39 4.45 4.59
C LEU A 103 8.49 5.33 3.96
N PRO A 104 8.41 5.63 2.64
CA PRO A 104 9.49 6.31 1.92
C PRO A 104 9.94 7.67 2.48
N GLU A 105 9.05 8.41 3.16
CA GLU A 105 9.41 9.71 3.76
C GLU A 105 10.06 9.62 5.16
N SER A 106 10.22 8.44 5.75
CA SER A 106 10.91 8.33 7.05
C SER A 106 12.42 8.64 6.98
N GLU A 107 12.98 8.78 5.77
CA GLU A 107 14.39 9.09 5.51
C GLU A 107 14.66 10.59 5.26
N LEU A 108 13.72 11.49 5.58
CA LEU A 108 14.08 12.91 5.59
C LEU A 108 15.13 13.15 6.69
N PRO A 109 16.30 13.75 6.37
CA PRO A 109 17.28 14.15 7.37
C PRO A 109 16.57 14.96 8.48
N ALA A 110 16.92 14.72 9.74
CA ALA A 110 16.30 15.38 10.90
C ALA A 110 16.30 16.93 10.81
N GLU A 111 17.18 17.48 9.96
CA GLU A 111 17.32 18.91 9.64
C GLU A 111 16.22 19.44 8.71
N LEU A 112 15.57 18.58 7.93
CA LEU A 112 14.44 18.87 7.03
C LEU A 112 13.10 18.32 7.55
N ALA A 113 13.15 17.45 8.56
CA ALA A 113 11.97 16.94 9.25
C ALA A 113 11.29 18.08 10.01
N GLN A 114 10.33 18.73 9.35
CA GLN A 114 9.46 19.70 10.03
C GLN A 114 8.70 18.95 11.14
N PRO A 115 8.84 19.33 12.41
CA PRO A 115 8.04 18.74 13.47
C PRO A 115 6.57 19.04 13.17
N GLY A 116 5.84 18.05 12.67
CA GLY A 116 4.40 18.15 12.37
C GLY A 116 3.97 17.83 10.94
N ARG A 117 4.87 17.56 9.98
CA ARG A 117 4.45 16.97 8.68
C ARG A 117 4.26 15.47 8.84
N MET A 118 3.06 15.10 9.27
CA MET A 118 2.61 13.71 9.25
C MET A 118 2.38 13.31 7.79
N LEU A 119 3.16 12.36 7.28
CA LEU A 119 2.93 11.74 5.96
C LEU A 119 1.49 11.23 5.92
N VAL A 120 0.71 11.73 4.97
CA VAL A 120 -0.69 11.33 4.77
C VAL A 120 -0.70 10.01 4.01
N VAL A 121 -1.11 8.93 4.68
CA VAL A 121 -1.21 7.62 4.04
C VAL A 121 -2.50 7.53 3.21
N PRO A 122 -2.44 7.18 1.91
CA PRO A 122 -3.65 7.10 1.10
C PRO A 122 -4.54 5.93 1.52
N SER A 123 -5.85 6.18 1.52
CA SER A 123 -6.80 5.18 2.01
C SER A 123 -6.95 3.97 1.08
N VAL A 124 -6.89 2.78 1.66
CA VAL A 124 -7.11 1.51 0.96
C VAL A 124 -8.59 1.11 0.87
N SER A 125 -9.47 1.85 1.56
CA SER A 125 -10.90 1.53 1.71
C SER A 125 -11.59 1.22 0.37
N THR A 126 -11.37 2.05 -0.64
CA THR A 126 -11.95 1.87 -1.99
C THR A 126 -11.52 0.55 -2.64
N LYS A 127 -10.29 0.10 -2.42
CA LYS A 127 -9.78 -1.15 -3.00
C LYS A 127 -10.41 -2.36 -2.31
N ILE A 128 -10.54 -2.32 -0.98
CA ILE A 128 -11.25 -3.35 -0.21
C ILE A 128 -12.73 -3.42 -0.60
N GLN A 129 -13.40 -2.28 -0.75
CA GLN A 129 -14.79 -2.23 -1.20
C GLN A 129 -14.97 -2.83 -2.60
N LYS A 130 -14.05 -2.57 -3.54
CA LYS A 130 -14.05 -3.20 -4.87
C LYS A 130 -13.87 -4.71 -4.77
N TRP A 131 -13.00 -5.19 -3.88
CA TRP A 131 -12.83 -6.62 -3.63
C TRP A 131 -14.09 -7.27 -3.02
N GLN A 132 -14.72 -6.63 -2.03
CA GLN A 132 -15.99 -7.08 -1.45
C GLN A 132 -17.10 -7.13 -2.52
N LEU A 133 -17.19 -6.12 -3.39
CA LEU A 133 -18.11 -6.12 -4.52
C LEU A 133 -17.85 -7.30 -5.46
N ALA A 134 -16.59 -7.61 -5.77
CA ALA A 134 -16.25 -8.78 -6.58
C ALA A 134 -16.69 -10.10 -5.93
N CYS A 135 -16.54 -10.23 -4.61
CA CYS A 135 -17.03 -11.39 -3.85
C CYS A 135 -18.56 -11.53 -3.98
N ARG A 136 -19.30 -10.44 -3.78
CA ARG A 136 -20.77 -10.40 -3.95
C ARG A 136 -21.21 -10.80 -5.35
N LEU A 137 -20.60 -10.21 -6.38
CA LEU A 137 -20.95 -10.49 -7.77
C LEU A 137 -20.66 -11.94 -8.16
N ALA A 138 -19.54 -12.50 -7.68
CA ALA A 138 -19.22 -13.91 -7.89
C ALA A 138 -20.23 -14.83 -7.21
N LEU A 139 -20.60 -14.53 -5.95
CA LEU A 139 -21.53 -15.35 -5.18
C LEU A 139 -22.95 -15.35 -5.75
N ARG A 140 -23.41 -14.23 -6.33
CA ARG A 140 -24.74 -14.11 -6.97
C ARG A 140 -25.01 -15.12 -8.08
N ARG A 141 -23.96 -15.71 -8.67
CA ARG A 141 -24.07 -16.74 -9.71
C ARG A 141 -24.49 -18.11 -9.16
N PHE A 142 -24.44 -18.30 -7.84
CA PHE A 142 -24.76 -19.56 -7.19
C PHE A 142 -26.19 -19.55 -6.66
N ARG A 143 -26.97 -20.57 -7.05
CA ARG A 143 -28.34 -20.76 -6.55
C ARG A 143 -28.38 -21.09 -5.05
N VAL A 144 -27.33 -21.74 -4.55
CA VAL A 144 -27.15 -22.08 -3.14
C VAL A 144 -25.91 -21.35 -2.61
N ALA A 145 -26.13 -20.30 -1.82
CA ALA A 145 -25.05 -19.42 -1.34
C ALA A 145 -23.98 -20.16 -0.53
N SER A 146 -24.36 -21.08 0.35
CA SER A 146 -23.40 -21.86 1.16
C SER A 146 -22.46 -22.72 0.31
N ALA A 147 -22.96 -23.28 -0.81
CA ALA A 147 -22.13 -23.99 -1.78
C ALA A 147 -21.18 -23.03 -2.50
N GLY A 148 -21.69 -21.87 -2.93
CA GLY A 148 -20.87 -20.81 -3.54
C GLY A 148 -19.73 -20.33 -2.63
N VAL A 149 -20.00 -20.10 -1.34
CA VAL A 149 -18.98 -19.71 -0.36
C VAL A 149 -17.87 -20.77 -0.24
N ARG A 150 -18.24 -22.06 -0.11
CA ARG A 150 -17.25 -23.16 -0.01
C ARG A 150 -16.36 -23.27 -1.25
N ILE A 151 -16.93 -23.02 -2.43
CA ILE A 151 -16.22 -23.12 -3.71
C ILE A 151 -15.34 -21.88 -3.95
N LEU A 152 -15.87 -20.67 -3.70
CA LEU A 152 -15.21 -19.42 -4.06
C LEU A 152 -14.18 -18.95 -3.05
N ALA A 153 -14.39 -19.16 -1.73
CA ALA A 153 -13.50 -18.63 -0.70
C ALA A 153 -12.02 -19.00 -0.92
N PRO A 154 -11.67 -20.26 -1.24
CA PRO A 154 -10.29 -20.64 -1.55
C PRO A 154 -9.70 -19.89 -2.77
N SER A 155 -10.50 -19.64 -3.81
CA SER A 155 -10.04 -18.92 -5.01
C SER A 155 -9.72 -17.45 -4.72
N PHE A 156 -10.50 -16.84 -3.83
CA PHE A 156 -10.27 -15.50 -3.28
C PHE A 156 -9.17 -15.48 -2.20
N GLY A 157 -8.69 -16.65 -1.76
CA GLY A 157 -7.57 -16.80 -0.84
C GLY A 157 -7.90 -16.53 0.63
N VAL A 158 -9.19 -16.47 0.98
CA VAL A 158 -9.70 -16.17 2.32
C VAL A 158 -10.52 -17.34 2.86
N SER A 159 -10.79 -17.34 4.17
CA SER A 159 -11.65 -18.34 4.79
C SER A 159 -13.12 -18.20 4.35
N PRO A 160 -13.92 -19.27 4.46
CA PRO A 160 -15.37 -19.20 4.19
C PRO A 160 -16.09 -18.11 4.98
N ASP A 161 -15.69 -17.86 6.22
CA ASP A 161 -16.35 -16.87 7.09
C ASP A 161 -16.02 -15.44 6.65
N VAL A 162 -14.76 -15.17 6.33
CA VAL A 162 -14.36 -13.85 5.78
C VAL A 162 -15.00 -13.62 4.42
N PHE A 163 -15.00 -14.63 3.54
CA PHE A 163 -15.66 -14.52 2.24
C PHE A 163 -17.16 -14.25 2.38
N ARG A 164 -17.84 -14.95 3.31
CA ARG A 164 -19.25 -14.73 3.60
C ARG A 164 -19.50 -13.31 4.10
N ALA A 165 -18.68 -12.82 5.04
CA ALA A 165 -18.78 -11.46 5.56
C ALA A 165 -18.56 -10.40 4.46
N ALA A 166 -17.56 -10.61 3.58
CA ALA A 166 -17.29 -9.75 2.44
C ALA A 166 -18.40 -9.78 1.37
N SER A 167 -19.17 -10.87 1.32
CA SER A 167 -20.24 -11.09 0.35
C SER A 167 -21.64 -10.74 0.86
N ALA A 168 -21.74 -10.23 2.10
CA ALA A 168 -22.99 -9.73 2.66
C ALA A 168 -23.36 -8.35 2.06
#